data_AF-A0A511R1D1-F1
#
_entry.id   AF-A0A511R1D1-F1
#
_cell.length_a   1.000
_cell.length_b   1.000
_cell.length_c   1.000
_cell.angle_alpha   90.00
_cell.angle_beta   90.00
_cell.angle_gamma   90.00
#
_symmetry.space_group_name_H-M   'P 1'
#
loop_
_entity.id
_entity.type
_entity.pdbx_description
1 polymer ?
#
loop_
_entity_poly.entity_id
_entity_poly.type
_entity_poly.pdbx_seq_one_letter_code
_entity_poly.pdbx_strand_id
1 'polypeptide(L)'
;MIHFKELRFTADVVLRILADQAMVLGSFALAMILHLVWAYSNSGDPRLLGAYAQIYLANLPMLVGISFVVFVLSGFYTRGRAYQGRYKMLIVTQAVALTYLIFGFAVFMLPVVDPPRSVLFLSGFLTLALTLGSRAWVYYWERIESNRRGKASPPVAVADERIVLVIGGAGYIGSGLLPRLLERGYKVRLLDLLMFGKEPIAHVLHHPNLEIIQADFRQVDKVVEAMRGVDTVVHLGGLVGDPACALDENLTIEINLVATRTIAEIAKGMHVRRFIFASTCSVYGASDLVLNERSNLNPVSLYARSKIASEQVLHQLQSDDFSVVILRFGTIYGLSGRTRFDLVVNLLTAKAVVEKKITVFGGDQWRPFVHVDDAANAVMMAVEAPKELVHNETFNVGSNEGNMTLGMVGELVKKLVPDAELIDSGRDGDRRNYRVDFSKIRNRLGFEPNWTVEQGIRQVIDALRSGKVRDYRAPMYSNVKYLTEDVASGSVKQYFLGWEKSLIEQAHAQNTQEENLPVIPRA
;
A
#
# COMPACT_ATOMS: atom_id res chain seq x y z
N MET A 1 -19.00 6.58 28.06
CA MET A 1 -20.21 6.37 27.22
C MET A 1 -19.81 5.48 26.05
N ILE A 2 -20.04 4.17 26.15
CA ILE A 2 -19.51 3.14 25.22
C ILE A 2 -20.30 3.21 23.90
N HIS A 3 -19.60 3.45 22.77
CA HIS A 3 -20.19 3.57 21.44
C HIS A 3 -20.67 2.21 20.90
N PHE A 4 -21.97 1.93 21.05
CA PHE A 4 -22.63 0.77 20.41
C PHE A 4 -22.67 0.86 18.86
N LYS A 5 -22.30 1.99 18.26
CA LYS A 5 -22.46 2.29 16.82
C LYS A 5 -21.46 1.58 15.87
N GLU A 6 -20.48 0.82 16.38
CA GLU A 6 -19.39 0.28 15.55
C GLU A 6 -19.43 -1.25 15.32
N LEU A 7 -20.34 -2.00 15.95
CA LEU A 7 -20.40 -3.45 15.77
C LEU A 7 -21.12 -3.81 14.45
N ARG A 8 -20.36 -4.18 13.41
CA ARG A 8 -20.91 -4.76 12.17
C ARG A 8 -20.88 -6.28 12.25
N PHE A 9 -22.05 -6.92 12.20
CA PHE A 9 -22.21 -8.38 12.13
C PHE A 9 -21.83 -8.91 10.74
N THR A 10 -20.53 -8.97 10.46
CA THR A 10 -19.99 -9.71 9.32
C THR A 10 -19.88 -11.19 9.67
N ALA A 11 -19.86 -12.08 8.67
CA ALA A 11 -19.71 -13.53 8.89
C ALA A 11 -18.47 -13.87 9.77
N ASP A 12 -17.36 -13.14 9.57
CA ASP A 12 -16.14 -13.28 10.37
C ASP A 12 -16.35 -12.93 11.85
N VAL A 13 -17.15 -11.90 12.14
CA VAL A 13 -17.46 -11.48 13.52
C VAL A 13 -18.34 -12.52 14.19
N VAL A 14 -19.34 -13.06 13.48
CA VAL A 14 -20.20 -14.13 14.00
C VAL A 14 -19.39 -15.37 14.35
N LEU A 15 -18.50 -15.81 13.45
CA LEU A 15 -17.65 -16.98 13.69
C LEU A 15 -16.74 -16.79 14.92
N ARG A 16 -16.20 -15.59 15.12
CA ARG A 16 -15.39 -15.26 16.30
C ARG A 16 -16.19 -15.28 17.59
N ILE A 17 -17.39 -14.72 17.57
CA ILE A 17 -18.31 -14.78 18.72
C ILE A 17 -18.57 -16.24 19.09
N LEU A 18 -18.90 -17.08 18.11
CA LEU A 18 -19.15 -18.50 18.35
C LEU A 18 -17.92 -19.22 18.92
N ALA A 19 -16.73 -18.94 18.39
CA ALA A 19 -15.48 -19.52 18.88
C ALA A 19 -15.16 -19.10 20.32
N ASP A 20 -15.23 -17.79 20.63
CA ASP A 20 -14.98 -17.28 21.99
C ASP A 20 -16.02 -17.86 22.99
N GLN A 21 -17.30 -17.99 22.59
CA GLN A 21 -18.33 -18.62 23.41
C GLN A 21 -18.09 -20.11 23.64
N ALA A 22 -17.65 -20.85 22.60
CA ALA A 22 -17.27 -22.25 22.73
C ALA A 22 -16.10 -22.43 23.71
N MET A 23 -15.15 -21.49 23.75
CA MET A 23 -14.02 -21.52 24.67
C MET A 23 -14.46 -21.30 26.13
N VAL A 24 -15.38 -20.36 26.36
CA VAL A 24 -15.97 -20.12 27.70
C VAL A 24 -16.69 -21.38 28.20
N LEU A 25 -17.55 -21.96 27.35
CA LEU A 25 -18.31 -23.17 27.69
C LEU A 25 -17.40 -24.39 27.90
N GLY A 26 -16.45 -24.60 26.99
CA GLY A 26 -15.47 -25.68 27.11
C GLY A 26 -14.60 -25.56 28.35
N SER A 27 -14.21 -24.34 28.73
CA SER A 27 -13.46 -24.09 29.97
C SER A 27 -14.27 -24.42 31.22
N PHE A 28 -15.56 -24.07 31.22
CA PHE A 28 -16.46 -24.39 32.32
C PHE A 28 -16.72 -25.91 32.42
N ALA A 29 -16.93 -26.59 31.29
CA ALA A 29 -17.09 -28.03 31.23
C ALA A 29 -15.83 -28.76 31.74
N LEU A 30 -14.65 -28.35 31.28
CA LEU A 30 -13.39 -28.95 31.70
C LEU A 30 -13.14 -28.74 33.20
N ALA A 31 -13.42 -27.55 33.73
CA ALA A 31 -13.31 -27.28 35.16
C ALA A 31 -14.28 -28.17 35.98
N MET A 32 -15.50 -28.38 35.49
CA MET A 32 -16.48 -29.29 36.10
C MET A 32 -16.02 -30.74 36.08
N ILE A 33 -15.46 -31.22 34.96
CA ILE A 33 -14.94 -32.59 34.84
C ILE A 33 -13.77 -32.81 35.79
N LEU A 34 -12.83 -31.88 35.85
CA LEU A 34 -11.67 -31.98 36.75
C LEU A 34 -12.10 -32.01 38.22
N HIS A 35 -13.09 -31.20 38.60
CA HIS A 35 -13.63 -31.22 39.95
C HIS A 35 -14.44 -32.49 40.24
N LEU A 36 -15.20 -32.99 39.25
CA LEU A 36 -15.91 -34.27 39.35
C LEU A 36 -14.96 -35.43 39.58
N VAL A 37 -13.85 -35.51 38.82
CA VAL A 37 -12.83 -36.56 39.00
C VAL A 37 -12.25 -36.51 40.41
N TRP A 38 -11.93 -35.32 40.91
CA TRP A 38 -11.45 -35.14 42.28
C TRP A 38 -12.51 -35.57 43.32
N ALA A 39 -13.77 -35.15 43.15
CA ALA A 39 -14.86 -35.48 44.06
C ALA A 39 -15.18 -36.98 44.06
N TYR A 40 -15.16 -37.62 42.89
CA TYR A 40 -15.37 -39.05 42.72
C TYR A 40 -14.23 -39.85 43.34
N SER A 41 -12.98 -39.42 43.15
CA SER A 41 -11.80 -40.05 43.77
C SER A 41 -11.87 -40.05 45.30
N ASN A 42 -12.54 -39.07 45.91
CA ASN A 42 -12.63 -38.95 47.36
C ASN A 42 -13.85 -39.68 47.95
N SER A 43 -14.95 -39.79 47.21
CA SER A 43 -16.24 -40.27 47.73
C SER A 43 -16.68 -41.62 47.17
N GLY A 44 -16.24 -41.98 45.96
CA GLY A 44 -16.69 -43.16 45.23
C GLY A 44 -18.15 -43.14 44.78
N ASP A 45 -18.88 -42.02 44.93
CA ASP A 45 -20.32 -41.95 44.65
C ASP A 45 -20.61 -41.77 43.14
N PRO A 46 -21.25 -42.76 42.47
CA PRO A 46 -21.58 -42.67 41.05
C PRO A 46 -22.70 -41.65 40.74
N ARG A 47 -23.47 -41.19 41.73
CA ARG A 47 -24.54 -40.18 41.53
C ARG A 47 -24.00 -38.79 41.24
N LEU A 48 -22.71 -38.55 41.53
CA LEU A 48 -22.04 -37.28 41.28
C LEU A 48 -22.07 -36.89 39.80
N LEU A 49 -21.97 -37.86 38.87
CA LEU A 49 -21.98 -37.55 37.44
C LEU A 49 -23.26 -36.81 37.02
N GLY A 50 -24.42 -37.28 37.47
CA GLY A 50 -25.72 -36.66 37.18
C GLY A 50 -25.87 -35.28 37.83
N ALA A 51 -25.44 -35.14 39.08
CA ALA A 51 -25.49 -33.87 39.81
C ALA A 51 -24.64 -32.79 39.13
N TYR A 52 -23.41 -33.12 38.72
CA TYR A 52 -22.50 -32.19 38.06
C TYR A 52 -22.96 -31.84 36.64
N ALA A 53 -23.56 -32.79 35.91
CA ALA A 53 -24.18 -32.50 34.61
C ALA A 53 -25.34 -31.49 34.76
N GLN A 54 -26.17 -31.64 35.79
CA GLN A 54 -27.27 -30.71 36.06
C GLN A 54 -26.76 -29.32 36.45
N ILE A 55 -25.72 -29.23 37.31
CA ILE A 55 -25.05 -27.96 37.65
C ILE A 55 -24.53 -27.27 36.39
N TYR A 56 -23.87 -28.01 35.50
CA TYR A 56 -23.34 -27.46 34.26
C TYR A 56 -24.46 -26.87 33.40
N LEU A 57 -25.50 -27.66 33.09
CA LEU A 57 -26.61 -27.27 32.24
C LEU A 57 -27.40 -26.07 32.79
N ALA A 58 -27.63 -26.03 34.12
CA ALA A 58 -28.36 -24.94 34.76
C ALA A 58 -27.65 -23.59 34.63
N ASN A 59 -26.32 -23.58 34.54
CA ASN A 59 -25.51 -22.37 34.53
C ASN A 59 -25.15 -21.86 33.12
N LEU A 60 -25.33 -22.67 32.06
CA LEU A 60 -24.94 -22.28 30.69
C LEU A 60 -25.59 -20.99 30.20
N PRO A 61 -26.93 -20.80 30.29
CA PRO A 61 -27.56 -19.63 29.71
C PRO A 61 -27.05 -18.33 30.34
N MET A 62 -26.81 -18.36 31.66
CA MET A 62 -26.30 -17.22 32.40
C MET A 62 -24.84 -16.91 32.04
N LEU A 63 -23.98 -17.92 31.99
CA LEU A 63 -22.57 -17.74 31.62
C LEU A 63 -22.40 -17.24 30.18
N VAL A 64 -23.16 -17.79 29.23
CA VAL A 64 -23.18 -17.34 27.83
C VAL A 64 -23.67 -15.90 27.73
N GLY A 65 -24.79 -15.57 28.40
CA GLY A 65 -25.35 -14.22 28.38
C GLY A 65 -24.38 -13.17 28.95
N ILE A 66 -23.81 -13.44 30.12
CA ILE A 66 -22.85 -12.53 30.78
C ILE A 66 -21.59 -12.37 29.92
N SER A 67 -20.98 -13.49 29.49
CA SER A 67 -19.74 -13.43 28.71
C SER A 67 -19.93 -12.73 27.37
N PHE A 68 -21.06 -12.96 26.70
CA PHE A 68 -21.39 -12.28 25.44
C PHE A 68 -21.48 -10.76 25.63
N VAL A 69 -22.27 -10.31 26.61
CA VAL A 69 -22.46 -8.88 26.89
C VAL A 69 -21.14 -8.23 27.28
N VAL A 70 -20.38 -8.84 28.20
CA VAL A 70 -19.09 -8.31 28.65
C VAL A 70 -18.10 -8.22 27.48
N PHE A 71 -17.98 -9.27 26.65
CA PHE A 71 -17.04 -9.26 25.53
C PHE A 71 -17.40 -8.19 24.50
N VAL A 72 -18.69 -8.03 24.17
CA VAL A 72 -19.16 -6.97 23.27
C VAL A 72 -18.82 -5.59 23.85
N LEU A 73 -19.13 -5.33 25.12
CA LEU A 73 -18.90 -4.04 25.78
C LEU A 73 -17.41 -3.71 25.97
N SER A 74 -16.59 -4.73 26.25
CA SER A 74 -15.13 -4.59 26.33
C SER A 74 -14.46 -4.40 24.97
N GLY A 75 -15.22 -4.49 23.87
CA GLY A 75 -14.73 -4.28 22.52
C GLY A 75 -13.93 -5.45 21.96
N PHE A 76 -14.22 -6.69 22.40
CA PHE A 76 -13.61 -7.90 21.84
C PHE A 76 -13.77 -8.00 20.32
N TYR A 77 -14.90 -7.48 19.82
CA TYR A 77 -15.34 -7.70 18.44
C TYR A 77 -15.38 -6.42 17.59
N THR A 78 -15.25 -5.24 18.21
CA THR A 78 -15.30 -3.95 17.51
C THR A 78 -13.94 -3.50 17.00
N ARG A 79 -12.84 -3.94 17.63
CA ARG A 79 -11.48 -3.48 17.29
C ARG A 79 -10.82 -4.45 16.31
N GLY A 80 -10.58 -3.99 15.09
CA GLY A 80 -9.94 -4.75 14.00
C GLY A 80 -8.55 -5.28 14.38
N ARG A 81 -7.99 -6.16 13.53
CA ARG A 81 -6.72 -6.89 13.74
C ARG A 81 -5.47 -6.01 13.97
N ALA A 82 -5.57 -4.69 13.86
CA ALA A 82 -4.44 -3.76 13.72
C ALA A 82 -4.17 -2.87 14.95
N TYR A 83 -4.22 -3.40 16.19
CA TYR A 83 -3.78 -2.65 17.38
C TYR A 83 -2.70 -3.42 18.17
N GLN A 84 -1.75 -2.67 18.72
CA GLN A 84 -0.56 -3.19 19.41
C GLN A 84 -0.88 -4.35 20.38
N GLY A 85 -0.13 -5.46 20.25
CA GLY A 85 -0.39 -6.71 20.98
C GLY A 85 -0.54 -6.58 22.50
N ARG A 86 0.15 -5.62 23.13
CA ARG A 86 0.06 -5.38 24.59
C ARG A 86 -1.32 -4.89 25.05
N TYR A 87 -1.93 -4.00 24.27
CA TYR A 87 -3.23 -3.42 24.62
C TYR A 87 -4.37 -4.44 24.45
N LYS A 88 -4.23 -5.36 23.50
CA LYS A 88 -5.18 -6.45 23.26
C LYS A 88 -5.17 -7.50 24.37
N MET A 89 -3.99 -7.85 24.91
CA MET A 89 -3.87 -8.77 26.05
C MET A 89 -4.58 -8.21 27.30
N LEU A 90 -4.40 -6.91 27.57
CA LEU A 90 -5.05 -6.26 28.72
C LEU A 90 -6.58 -6.28 28.63
N ILE A 91 -7.14 -5.95 27.46
CA ILE A 91 -8.60 -6.02 27.24
C ILE A 91 -9.12 -7.44 27.44
N VAL A 92 -8.42 -8.45 26.93
CA VAL A 92 -8.82 -9.86 27.09
C VAL A 92 -8.82 -10.27 28.55
N THR A 93 -7.74 -9.98 29.27
CA THR A 93 -7.64 -10.27 30.70
C THR A 93 -8.74 -9.58 31.51
N GLN A 94 -8.99 -8.29 31.25
CA GLN A 94 -10.04 -7.54 31.94
C GLN A 94 -11.43 -8.10 31.66
N ALA A 95 -11.74 -8.41 30.40
CA ALA A 95 -13.06 -8.91 30.03
C ALA A 95 -13.33 -10.30 30.61
N VAL A 96 -12.36 -11.22 30.54
CA VAL A 96 -12.51 -12.56 31.12
C VAL A 96 -12.66 -12.49 32.64
N ALA A 97 -11.82 -11.69 33.31
CA ALA A 97 -11.93 -11.51 34.76
C ALA A 97 -13.29 -10.92 35.16
N LEU A 98 -13.75 -9.91 34.43
CA LEU A 98 -15.04 -9.27 34.68
C LEU A 98 -16.22 -10.24 34.44
N THR A 99 -16.17 -11.05 33.40
CA THR A 99 -17.16 -12.10 33.12
C THR A 99 -17.31 -13.05 34.30
N TYR A 100 -16.22 -13.60 34.81
CA TYR A 100 -16.28 -14.58 35.91
C TYR A 100 -16.60 -13.94 37.27
N LEU A 101 -16.24 -12.67 37.47
CA LEU A 101 -16.65 -11.91 38.65
C LEU A 101 -18.16 -11.66 38.65
N ILE A 102 -18.73 -11.19 37.53
CA ILE A 102 -20.17 -10.97 37.40
C ILE A 102 -20.93 -12.29 37.48
N PHE A 103 -20.43 -13.34 36.83
CA PHE A 103 -21.03 -14.67 36.89
C PHE A 103 -21.03 -15.24 38.31
N GLY A 104 -19.91 -15.19 39.03
CA GLY A 104 -19.85 -15.64 40.43
C GLY A 104 -20.77 -14.83 41.35
N PHE A 105 -20.86 -13.51 41.14
CA PHE A 105 -21.82 -12.67 41.88
C PHE A 105 -23.27 -13.01 41.56
N ALA A 106 -23.60 -13.27 40.30
CA ALA A 106 -24.94 -13.63 39.86
C ALA A 106 -25.37 -15.00 40.43
N VAL A 107 -24.47 -15.99 40.39
CA VAL A 107 -24.67 -17.30 41.04
C VAL A 107 -24.91 -17.14 42.54
N PHE A 108 -24.16 -16.28 43.21
CA PHE A 108 -24.31 -16.04 44.65
C PHE A 108 -25.66 -15.41 45.01
N MET A 109 -26.17 -14.50 44.17
CA MET A 109 -27.40 -13.75 44.42
C MET A 109 -28.67 -14.47 43.95
N LEU A 110 -28.60 -15.25 42.88
CA LEU A 110 -29.75 -15.92 42.29
C LEU A 110 -29.87 -17.35 42.83
N PRO A 111 -31.09 -17.89 43.00
CA PRO A 111 -31.32 -19.27 43.43
C PRO A 111 -31.05 -20.28 42.30
N VAL A 112 -29.89 -20.16 41.64
CA VAL A 112 -29.40 -21.11 40.64
C VAL A 112 -28.54 -22.17 41.36
N VAL A 113 -28.37 -23.34 40.75
CA VAL A 113 -27.53 -24.39 41.32
C VAL A 113 -26.08 -23.90 41.39
N ASP A 114 -25.54 -23.76 42.61
CA ASP A 114 -24.22 -23.19 42.87
C ASP A 114 -23.10 -24.15 42.43
N PRO A 115 -22.29 -23.82 41.40
CA PRO A 115 -21.10 -24.58 41.07
C PRO A 115 -20.06 -24.47 42.19
N PRO A 116 -19.26 -25.52 42.43
CA PRO A 116 -18.17 -25.45 43.39
C PRO A 116 -17.24 -24.27 43.10
N ARG A 117 -16.79 -23.55 44.15
CA ARG A 117 -15.94 -22.36 43.99
C ARG A 117 -14.65 -22.63 43.20
N SER A 118 -14.07 -23.81 43.38
CA SER A 118 -12.94 -24.31 42.60
C SER A 118 -13.20 -24.29 41.09
N VAL A 119 -14.42 -24.61 40.66
CA VAL A 119 -14.84 -24.60 39.25
C VAL A 119 -14.89 -23.15 38.73
N LEU A 120 -15.38 -22.20 39.52
CA LEU A 120 -15.44 -20.79 39.12
C LEU A 120 -14.04 -20.22 38.85
N PHE A 121 -13.09 -20.44 39.76
CA PHE A 121 -11.72 -19.98 39.58
C PHE A 121 -11.02 -20.69 38.41
N LEU A 122 -11.17 -22.02 38.32
CA LEU A 122 -10.51 -22.82 37.30
C LEU A 122 -11.06 -22.51 35.90
N SER A 123 -12.36 -22.31 35.75
CA SER A 123 -12.99 -21.93 34.48
C SER A 123 -12.56 -20.55 34.00
N GLY A 124 -12.43 -19.58 34.92
CA GLY A 124 -11.85 -18.27 34.61
C GLY A 124 -10.41 -18.34 34.12
N PHE A 125 -9.57 -19.13 34.82
CA PHE A 125 -8.19 -19.35 34.42
C PHE A 125 -8.07 -20.05 33.05
N LEU A 126 -8.83 -21.12 32.83
CA LEU A 126 -8.83 -21.87 31.57
C LEU A 126 -9.32 -21.02 30.40
N THR A 127 -10.39 -20.23 30.61
CA THR A 127 -10.89 -19.30 29.59
C THR A 127 -9.82 -18.28 29.23
N LEU A 128 -9.14 -17.71 30.23
CA LEU A 128 -8.07 -16.75 29.98
C LEU A 128 -6.90 -17.39 29.21
N ALA A 129 -6.45 -18.56 29.65
CA ALA A 129 -5.36 -19.29 29.01
C ALA A 129 -5.68 -19.64 27.55
N LEU A 130 -6.89 -20.14 27.28
CA LEU A 130 -7.33 -20.49 25.94
C LEU A 130 -7.50 -19.25 25.07
N THR A 131 -8.12 -18.17 25.56
CA THR A 131 -8.39 -16.95 24.78
C THR A 131 -7.13 -16.16 24.45
N LEU A 132 -6.15 -16.12 25.37
CA LEU A 132 -4.83 -15.56 25.09
C LEU A 132 -4.02 -16.50 24.19
N GLY A 133 -4.07 -17.80 24.45
CA GLY A 133 -3.39 -18.83 23.68
C GLY A 133 -3.83 -18.86 22.22
N SER A 134 -5.14 -18.78 21.93
CA SER A 134 -5.66 -18.73 20.56
C SER A 134 -5.18 -17.49 19.81
N ARG A 135 -5.13 -16.33 20.49
CA ARG A 135 -4.65 -15.07 19.91
C ARG A 135 -3.14 -15.07 19.67
N ALA A 136 -2.38 -15.64 20.59
CA ALA A 136 -0.94 -15.85 20.45
C ALA A 136 -0.62 -16.88 19.35
N TRP A 137 -1.43 -17.93 19.24
CA TRP A 137 -1.29 -18.97 18.21
C TRP A 137 -1.54 -18.41 16.82
N VAL A 138 -2.61 -17.62 16.63
CA VAL A 138 -2.86 -16.93 15.36
C VAL A 138 -1.70 -16.01 15.00
N TYR A 139 -1.20 -15.21 15.95
CA TYR A 139 -0.04 -14.35 15.72
C TYR A 139 1.24 -15.14 15.38
N TYR A 140 1.49 -16.25 16.07
CA TYR A 140 2.64 -17.11 15.84
C TYR A 140 2.54 -17.84 14.49
N TRP A 141 1.35 -18.32 14.14
CA TRP A 141 1.09 -19.00 12.87
C TRP A 141 1.19 -18.03 11.69
N GLU A 142 0.60 -16.84 11.77
CA GLU A 142 0.76 -15.77 10.78
C GLU A 142 2.25 -15.42 10.59
N ARG A 143 3.05 -15.41 11.67
CA ARG A 143 4.51 -15.17 11.60
C ARG A 143 5.30 -16.34 11.01
N ILE A 144 4.91 -17.59 11.26
CA ILE A 144 5.54 -18.76 10.64
C ILE A 144 5.17 -18.85 9.17
N GLU A 145 3.91 -18.60 8.82
CA GLU A 145 3.41 -18.69 7.47
C GLU A 145 3.97 -17.56 6.60
N SER A 146 4.07 -16.34 7.13
CA SER A 146 4.83 -15.25 6.50
C SER A 146 6.32 -15.56 6.40
N ASN A 147 6.95 -16.18 7.41
CA ASN A 147 8.35 -16.64 7.29
C ASN A 147 8.52 -17.80 6.30
N ARG A 148 7.52 -18.69 6.12
CA ARG A 148 7.54 -19.75 5.11
C ARG A 148 7.37 -19.18 3.71
N ARG A 149 6.52 -18.15 3.55
CA ARG A 149 6.36 -17.40 2.29
C ARG A 149 7.54 -16.47 2.00
N GLY A 150 8.19 -15.93 3.04
CA GLY A 150 9.36 -15.04 2.94
C GLY A 150 10.71 -15.76 2.92
N LYS A 151 10.79 -17.04 3.30
CA LYS A 151 11.99 -17.91 3.20
C LYS A 151 11.84 -19.05 2.20
N ALA A 152 10.75 -19.10 1.44
CA ALA A 152 10.85 -19.75 0.15
C ALA A 152 11.81 -18.88 -0.67
N SER A 153 13.10 -19.25 -0.67
CA SER A 153 13.96 -18.91 -1.80
C SER A 153 13.13 -19.23 -3.03
N PRO A 154 12.94 -18.30 -3.97
CA PRO A 154 12.19 -18.59 -5.17
C PRO A 154 12.76 -19.89 -5.76
N PRO A 155 11.93 -20.79 -6.29
CA PRO A 155 12.47 -21.90 -7.07
C PRO A 155 13.47 -21.28 -8.04
N VAL A 156 14.68 -21.83 -8.07
CA VAL A 156 15.76 -21.43 -9.00
C VAL A 156 15.09 -21.11 -10.33
N ALA A 157 15.18 -19.84 -10.74
CA ALA A 157 14.44 -19.31 -11.86
C ALA A 157 14.62 -20.25 -13.05
N VAL A 158 13.55 -20.95 -13.42
CA VAL A 158 13.43 -21.44 -14.79
C VAL A 158 13.44 -20.16 -15.60
N ALA A 159 14.47 -19.95 -16.43
CA ALA A 159 14.62 -18.74 -17.23
C ALA A 159 13.31 -18.51 -18.00
N ASP A 160 12.51 -17.57 -17.53
CA ASP A 160 11.26 -17.23 -18.17
C ASP A 160 11.64 -16.37 -19.39
N GLU A 161 11.59 -16.97 -20.59
CA GLU A 161 12.01 -16.28 -21.82
C GLU A 161 11.12 -15.07 -22.18
N ARG A 162 10.08 -14.80 -21.38
CA ARG A 162 9.16 -13.67 -21.54
C ARG A 162 9.89 -12.34 -21.44
N ILE A 163 9.64 -11.48 -22.41
CA ILE A 163 10.15 -10.11 -22.44
C ILE A 163 9.17 -9.21 -21.67
N VAL A 164 9.67 -8.51 -20.65
CA VAL A 164 8.94 -7.47 -19.92
C VAL A 164 9.40 -6.10 -20.41
N LEU A 165 8.51 -5.32 -21.01
CA LEU A 165 8.77 -3.93 -21.36
C LEU A 165 8.47 -3.03 -20.15
N VAL A 166 9.47 -2.30 -19.66
CA VAL A 166 9.32 -1.31 -18.61
C VAL A 166 9.45 0.08 -19.22
N ILE A 167 8.35 0.83 -19.23
CA ILE A 167 8.34 2.24 -19.67
C ILE A 167 8.55 3.12 -18.44
N GLY A 168 9.54 4.02 -18.47
CA GLY A 168 9.91 4.83 -17.31
C GLY A 168 10.74 4.07 -16.26
N GLY A 169 11.48 3.04 -16.70
CA GLY A 169 12.25 2.16 -15.80
C GLY A 169 13.49 2.79 -15.18
N ALA A 170 14.00 3.93 -15.66
CA ALA A 170 15.07 4.68 -14.99
C ALA A 170 14.53 5.65 -13.92
N GLY A 171 13.20 5.72 -13.76
CA GLY A 171 12.53 6.57 -12.79
C GLY A 171 12.54 6.04 -11.35
N TYR A 172 11.71 6.65 -10.49
CA TYR A 172 11.72 6.39 -9.06
C TYR A 172 11.37 4.95 -8.69
N ILE A 173 10.22 4.45 -9.15
CA ILE A 173 9.80 3.04 -8.95
C ILE A 173 10.63 2.12 -9.86
N GLY A 174 10.83 2.54 -11.11
CA GLY A 174 11.51 1.73 -12.14
C GLY A 174 12.91 1.28 -11.73
N SER A 175 13.71 2.19 -11.18
CA SER A 175 15.07 1.87 -10.72
C SER A 175 15.11 0.85 -9.58
N GLY A 176 14.01 0.68 -8.82
CA GLY A 176 13.84 -0.42 -7.89
C GLY A 176 13.30 -1.69 -8.54
N LEU A 177 12.50 -1.58 -9.60
CA LEU A 177 11.89 -2.73 -10.28
C LEU A 177 12.87 -3.48 -11.19
N LEU A 178 13.69 -2.77 -11.97
CA LEU A 178 14.57 -3.40 -12.97
C LEU A 178 15.47 -4.49 -12.38
N PRO A 179 16.18 -4.28 -11.25
CA PRO A 179 17.04 -5.30 -10.68
C PRO A 179 16.25 -6.56 -10.29
N ARG A 180 15.04 -6.39 -9.74
CA ARG A 180 14.18 -7.49 -9.31
C ARG A 180 13.72 -8.35 -10.49
N LEU A 181 13.37 -7.73 -11.62
CA LEU A 181 13.02 -8.47 -12.84
C LEU A 181 14.23 -9.25 -13.37
N LEU A 182 15.40 -8.63 -13.43
CA LEU A 182 16.62 -9.25 -13.95
C LEU A 182 17.10 -10.40 -13.05
N GLU A 183 17.07 -10.23 -11.73
CA GLU A 183 17.40 -11.27 -10.73
C GLU A 183 16.47 -12.48 -10.82
N ARG A 184 15.23 -12.29 -11.26
CA ARG A 184 14.25 -13.36 -11.51
C ARG A 184 14.40 -14.00 -12.89
N GLY A 185 15.39 -13.57 -13.68
CA GLY A 185 15.74 -14.16 -14.97
C GLY A 185 14.94 -13.62 -16.16
N TYR A 186 14.08 -12.61 -15.98
CA TYR A 186 13.34 -12.01 -17.09
C TYR A 186 14.27 -11.33 -18.08
N LYS A 187 13.90 -11.37 -19.37
CA LYS A 187 14.40 -10.43 -20.37
C LYS A 187 13.67 -9.12 -20.19
N VAL A 188 14.40 -8.04 -19.95
CA VAL A 188 13.81 -6.73 -19.69
C VAL A 188 14.18 -5.78 -20.81
N ARG A 189 13.16 -5.17 -21.40
CA ARG A 189 13.35 -4.05 -22.32
C ARG A 189 12.95 -2.77 -21.61
N LEU A 190 13.82 -1.77 -21.63
CA LEU A 190 13.59 -0.47 -21.04
C LEU A 190 13.30 0.54 -22.14
N LEU A 191 12.14 1.19 -22.08
CA LEU A 191 11.85 2.39 -22.88
C LEU A 191 11.80 3.61 -21.95
N ASP A 192 12.79 4.49 -22.07
CA ASP A 192 12.91 5.65 -21.19
C ASP A 192 13.64 6.79 -21.92
N LEU A 193 13.25 8.03 -21.64
CA LEU A 193 13.95 9.20 -22.16
C LEU A 193 15.33 9.37 -21.52
N LEU A 194 15.54 8.75 -20.35
CA LEU A 194 16.72 8.90 -19.50
C LEU A 194 16.98 10.35 -19.12
N MET A 195 15.90 11.12 -18.89
CA MET A 195 15.98 12.54 -18.56
C MET A 195 16.85 12.77 -17.31
N PHE A 196 16.76 11.91 -16.30
CA PHE A 196 17.59 12.01 -15.09
C PHE A 196 18.96 11.31 -15.19
N GLY A 197 19.40 11.00 -16.42
CA GLY A 197 20.63 10.27 -16.69
C GLY A 197 20.51 8.75 -16.53
N LYS A 198 21.65 8.06 -16.63
CA LYS A 198 21.77 6.58 -16.54
C LYS A 198 22.16 6.11 -15.14
N GLU A 199 22.59 7.03 -14.29
CA GLU A 199 23.03 6.81 -12.92
C GLU A 199 21.99 6.04 -12.08
N PRO A 200 20.67 6.32 -12.18
CA PRO A 200 19.67 5.57 -11.43
C PRO A 200 19.70 4.05 -11.63
N ILE A 201 20.18 3.59 -12.78
CA ILE A 201 20.20 2.18 -13.18
C ILE A 201 21.61 1.68 -13.47
N ALA A 202 22.65 2.44 -13.06
CA ALA A 202 24.05 2.15 -13.40
C ALA A 202 24.48 0.70 -13.09
N HIS A 203 23.99 0.16 -11.98
CA HIS A 203 24.31 -1.18 -11.50
C HIS A 203 23.74 -2.32 -12.36
N VAL A 204 22.78 -2.04 -13.25
CA VAL A 204 22.19 -3.04 -14.17
C VAL A 204 22.44 -2.75 -15.66
N LEU A 205 23.11 -1.63 -16.00
CA LEU A 205 23.32 -1.19 -17.39
C LEU A 205 23.95 -2.25 -18.30
N HIS A 206 24.83 -3.09 -17.74
CA HIS A 206 25.56 -4.11 -18.47
C HIS A 206 24.98 -5.52 -18.30
N HIS A 207 23.78 -5.64 -17.73
CA HIS A 207 23.15 -6.94 -17.54
C HIS A 207 22.78 -7.55 -18.90
N PRO A 208 23.12 -8.83 -19.19
CA PRO A 208 22.92 -9.42 -20.51
C PRO A 208 21.45 -9.53 -20.93
N ASN A 209 20.53 -9.58 -19.95
CA ASN A 209 19.09 -9.62 -20.18
C ASN A 209 18.43 -8.23 -20.22
N LEU A 210 19.20 -7.13 -20.18
CA LEU A 210 18.67 -5.78 -20.26
C LEU A 210 18.93 -5.18 -21.66
N GLU A 211 17.85 -4.80 -22.33
CA GLU A 211 17.88 -4.02 -23.57
C GLU A 211 17.37 -2.60 -23.28
N ILE A 212 18.10 -1.56 -23.69
CA ILE A 212 17.71 -0.16 -23.44
C ILE A 212 17.41 0.55 -24.76
N ILE A 213 16.18 1.04 -24.87
CA ILE A 213 15.72 1.92 -25.94
C ILE A 213 15.56 3.31 -25.33
N GLN A 214 16.54 4.18 -25.59
CA GLN A 214 16.48 5.56 -25.14
C GLN A 214 15.61 6.38 -26.11
N ALA A 215 14.37 6.66 -25.72
CA ALA A 215 13.43 7.43 -26.52
C ALA A 215 12.28 7.99 -25.66
N ASP A 216 11.58 8.99 -26.21
CA ASP A 216 10.31 9.44 -25.65
C ASP A 216 9.20 8.45 -26.04
N PHE A 217 8.44 7.96 -25.07
CA PHE A 217 7.34 7.02 -25.33
C PHE A 217 6.12 7.64 -26.04
N ARG A 218 6.13 8.95 -26.32
CA ARG A 218 5.19 9.59 -27.25
C ARG A 218 5.53 9.29 -28.72
N GLN A 219 6.76 8.85 -29.01
CA GLN A 219 7.17 8.45 -30.36
C GLN A 219 6.64 7.05 -30.67
N VAL A 220 5.61 6.99 -31.51
CA VAL A 220 4.88 5.74 -31.83
C VAL A 220 5.78 4.67 -32.43
N ASP A 221 6.70 5.05 -33.32
CA ASP A 221 7.67 4.14 -33.93
C ASP A 221 8.57 3.47 -32.87
N LYS A 222 9.01 4.23 -31.87
CA LYS A 222 9.82 3.71 -30.75
C LYS A 222 9.03 2.83 -29.81
N VAL A 223 7.77 3.15 -29.57
CA VAL A 223 6.87 2.26 -28.80
C VAL A 223 6.67 0.94 -29.55
N VAL A 224 6.43 0.97 -30.86
CA VAL A 224 6.27 -0.25 -31.69
C VAL A 224 7.56 -1.06 -31.72
N GLU A 225 8.72 -0.42 -31.87
CA GLU A 225 10.04 -1.06 -31.76
C GLU A 225 10.18 -1.79 -30.42
N ALA A 226 9.88 -1.08 -29.32
CA ALA A 226 9.98 -1.61 -27.98
C ALA A 226 8.98 -2.75 -27.68
N MET A 227 7.82 -2.77 -28.34
CA MET A 227 6.76 -3.74 -28.07
C MET A 227 6.97 -5.11 -28.76
N ARG A 228 7.96 -5.24 -29.65
CA ARG A 228 8.20 -6.48 -30.42
C ARG A 228 8.51 -7.67 -29.51
N GLY A 229 7.67 -8.71 -29.57
CA GLY A 229 7.83 -9.93 -28.78
C GLY A 229 7.62 -9.75 -27.27
N VAL A 230 7.04 -8.62 -26.86
CA VAL A 230 6.76 -8.32 -25.45
C VAL A 230 5.59 -9.13 -24.96
N ASP A 231 5.76 -9.73 -23.78
CA ASP A 231 4.72 -10.48 -23.09
C ASP A 231 3.89 -9.60 -22.17
N THR A 232 4.59 -8.77 -21.39
CA THR A 232 4.03 -7.92 -20.34
C THR A 232 4.61 -6.51 -20.45
N VAL A 233 3.75 -5.51 -20.41
CA VAL A 233 4.12 -4.09 -20.33
C VAL A 233 3.91 -3.61 -18.90
N VAL A 234 4.92 -2.96 -18.34
CA VAL A 234 4.86 -2.19 -17.10
C VAL A 234 5.03 -0.71 -17.46
N HIS A 235 3.92 0.03 -17.41
CA HIS A 235 3.90 1.46 -17.72
C HIS A 235 4.02 2.30 -16.44
N LEU A 236 5.26 2.69 -16.12
CA LEU A 236 5.59 3.61 -15.02
C LEU A 236 5.81 5.05 -15.51
N GLY A 237 5.92 5.23 -16.83
CA GLY A 237 6.17 6.50 -17.48
C GLY A 237 5.03 7.49 -17.24
N GLY A 238 5.38 8.74 -16.93
CA GLY A 238 4.41 9.81 -16.75
C GLY A 238 5.02 11.02 -16.05
N LEU A 239 4.35 12.16 -16.23
CA LEU A 239 4.62 13.35 -15.46
C LEU A 239 3.94 13.24 -14.09
N VAL A 240 4.73 13.18 -13.02
CA VAL A 240 4.24 12.83 -11.68
C VAL A 240 4.40 13.98 -10.70
N GLY A 241 3.30 14.29 -10.00
CA GLY A 241 3.22 15.31 -8.96
C GLY A 241 2.39 16.48 -9.42
N ASP A 242 1.48 16.93 -8.55
CA ASP A 242 0.54 18.02 -8.87
C ASP A 242 1.26 19.30 -9.31
N PRO A 243 2.30 19.80 -8.60
CA PRO A 243 2.96 21.04 -9.03
C PRO A 243 3.70 20.89 -10.36
N ALA A 244 4.19 19.69 -10.69
CA ALA A 244 4.87 19.45 -11.97
C ALA A 244 3.88 19.40 -13.13
N CYS A 245 2.70 18.79 -12.91
CA CYS A 245 1.63 18.73 -13.91
C CYS A 245 0.98 20.11 -14.16
N ALA A 246 0.94 20.96 -13.13
CA ALA A 246 0.39 22.31 -13.25
C ALA A 246 1.29 23.27 -14.04
N LEU A 247 2.54 22.90 -14.35
CA LEU A 247 3.43 23.73 -15.17
C LEU A 247 2.96 23.86 -16.62
N ASP A 248 2.43 22.76 -17.18
CA ASP A 248 1.92 22.70 -18.55
C ASP A 248 0.80 21.64 -18.64
N GLU A 249 -0.44 22.10 -18.78
CA GLU A 249 -1.60 21.22 -18.80
C GLU A 249 -1.68 20.37 -20.08
N ASN A 250 -1.34 20.95 -21.23
CA ASN A 250 -1.37 20.26 -22.52
C ASN A 250 -0.34 19.13 -22.52
N LEU A 251 0.88 19.45 -22.10
CA LEU A 251 1.95 18.46 -21.97
C LEU A 251 1.56 17.33 -21.00
N THR A 252 0.90 17.68 -19.89
CA THR A 252 0.39 16.68 -18.93
C THR A 252 -0.62 15.75 -19.59
N ILE A 253 -1.56 16.28 -20.37
CA ILE A 253 -2.59 15.49 -21.06
C ILE A 253 -1.93 14.59 -22.11
N GLU A 254 -1.01 15.11 -22.91
CA GLU A 254 -0.27 14.35 -23.91
C GLU A 254 0.50 13.17 -23.28
N ILE A 255 1.30 13.45 -22.26
CA ILE A 255 2.16 12.43 -21.61
C ILE A 255 1.32 11.44 -20.82
N ASN A 256 0.44 11.91 -19.94
CA ASN A 256 -0.21 11.02 -18.97
C ASN A 256 -1.42 10.30 -19.54
N LEU A 257 -2.15 10.89 -20.49
CA LEU A 257 -3.39 10.31 -21.04
C LEU A 257 -3.21 9.83 -22.48
N VAL A 258 -2.84 10.71 -23.41
CA VAL A 258 -2.80 10.38 -24.85
C VAL A 258 -1.78 9.29 -25.11
N ALA A 259 -0.54 9.46 -24.62
CA ALA A 259 0.51 8.46 -24.79
C ALA A 259 0.15 7.13 -24.11
N THR A 260 -0.41 7.16 -22.89
CA THR A 260 -0.88 5.94 -22.20
C THR A 260 -1.90 5.17 -23.03
N ARG A 261 -2.87 5.86 -23.63
CA ARG A 261 -3.85 5.25 -24.53
C ARG A 261 -3.16 4.62 -25.74
N THR A 262 -2.32 5.37 -26.43
CA THR A 262 -1.61 4.92 -27.63
C THR A 262 -0.76 3.69 -27.35
N ILE A 263 0.02 3.70 -26.26
CA ILE A 263 0.86 2.56 -25.85
C ILE A 263 -0.02 1.33 -25.58
N ALA A 264 -1.17 1.49 -24.91
CA ALA A 264 -2.06 0.37 -24.62
C ALA A 264 -2.76 -0.18 -25.88
N GLU A 265 -3.17 0.68 -26.81
CA GLU A 265 -3.71 0.29 -28.12
C GLU A 265 -2.67 -0.49 -28.94
N ILE A 266 -1.41 -0.03 -28.97
CA ILE A 266 -0.29 -0.73 -29.62
C ILE A 266 -0.02 -2.07 -28.92
N ALA A 267 0.06 -2.10 -27.59
CA ALA A 267 0.28 -3.32 -26.83
C ALA A 267 -0.78 -4.37 -27.14
N LYS A 268 -2.06 -3.97 -27.16
CA LYS A 268 -3.17 -4.84 -27.54
C LYS A 268 -3.04 -5.33 -28.99
N GLY A 269 -2.76 -4.43 -29.94
CA GLY A 269 -2.58 -4.77 -31.35
C GLY A 269 -1.39 -5.70 -31.62
N MET A 270 -0.38 -5.68 -30.74
CA MET A 270 0.80 -6.54 -30.81
C MET A 270 0.70 -7.79 -29.92
N HIS A 271 -0.51 -8.11 -29.44
CA HIS A 271 -0.80 -9.32 -28.66
C HIS A 271 -0.01 -9.44 -27.35
N VAL A 272 0.34 -8.32 -26.72
CA VAL A 272 0.83 -8.30 -25.33
C VAL A 272 -0.23 -8.91 -24.44
N ARG A 273 0.14 -9.84 -23.56
CA ARG A 273 -0.86 -10.52 -22.70
C ARG A 273 -1.30 -9.68 -21.52
N ARG A 274 -0.40 -8.84 -21.00
CA ARG A 274 -0.61 -8.08 -19.77
C ARG A 274 -0.09 -6.65 -19.84
N PHE A 275 -0.90 -5.71 -19.36
CA PHE A 275 -0.57 -4.30 -19.24
C PHE A 275 -0.76 -3.82 -17.80
N ILE A 276 0.34 -3.51 -17.12
CA ILE A 276 0.36 -3.04 -15.73
C ILE A 276 0.56 -1.53 -15.74
N PHE A 277 -0.38 -0.79 -15.18
CA PHE A 277 -0.37 0.66 -15.16
C PHE A 277 -0.14 1.22 -13.75
N ALA A 278 0.82 2.13 -13.62
CA ALA A 278 1.04 2.88 -12.39
C ALA A 278 0.05 4.04 -12.25
N SER A 279 -0.95 3.87 -11.40
CA SER A 279 -1.88 4.91 -10.97
C SER A 279 -1.55 5.39 -9.55
N THR A 280 -2.48 6.06 -8.87
CA THR A 280 -2.26 6.68 -7.57
C THR A 280 -3.52 6.65 -6.71
N CYS A 281 -3.37 6.58 -5.38
CA CYS A 281 -4.49 6.83 -4.47
C CYS A 281 -4.92 8.31 -4.44
N SER A 282 -4.16 9.24 -5.03
CA SER A 282 -4.60 10.65 -5.11
C SER A 282 -5.87 10.85 -5.95
N VAL A 283 -6.31 9.84 -6.73
CA VAL A 283 -7.60 9.83 -7.43
C VAL A 283 -8.80 9.95 -6.48
N TYR A 284 -8.63 9.56 -5.22
CA TYR A 284 -9.65 9.67 -4.19
C TYR A 284 -9.83 11.09 -3.65
N GLY A 285 -8.82 11.96 -3.80
CA GLY A 285 -8.82 13.37 -3.39
C GLY A 285 -9.05 13.62 -1.90
N ALA A 286 -10.24 14.06 -1.51
CA ALA A 286 -10.56 14.46 -0.13
C ALA A 286 -11.82 13.75 0.38
N SER A 287 -11.69 13.00 1.47
CA SER A 287 -12.76 12.25 2.13
C SER A 287 -12.34 11.80 3.53
N ASP A 288 -13.25 11.89 4.50
CA ASP A 288 -13.04 11.39 5.86
C ASP A 288 -13.26 9.87 6.01
N LEU A 289 -13.85 9.23 5.00
CA LEU A 289 -14.05 7.78 4.96
C LEU A 289 -12.74 7.02 4.68
N VAL A 290 -12.71 5.75 5.08
CA VAL A 290 -11.70 4.79 4.59
C VAL A 290 -12.16 4.29 3.23
N LEU A 291 -11.36 4.55 2.20
CA LEU A 291 -11.70 4.32 0.80
C LEU A 291 -11.10 3.02 0.29
N ASN A 292 -11.81 2.34 -0.58
CA ASN A 292 -11.34 1.14 -1.28
C ASN A 292 -11.53 1.31 -2.79
N GLU A 293 -11.15 0.31 -3.58
CA GLU A 293 -11.16 0.38 -5.04
C GLU A 293 -12.56 0.56 -5.65
N ARG A 294 -13.62 0.34 -4.87
CA ARG A 294 -15.04 0.57 -5.26
C ARG A 294 -15.58 1.93 -4.83
N SER A 295 -14.79 2.70 -4.08
CA SER A 295 -15.20 4.01 -3.60
C SER A 295 -15.22 5.04 -4.74
N ASN A 296 -16.06 6.07 -4.59
CA ASN A 296 -16.13 7.16 -5.55
C ASN A 296 -14.78 7.90 -5.64
N LEU A 297 -14.43 8.33 -6.85
CA LEU A 297 -13.24 9.11 -7.12
C LEU A 297 -13.58 10.60 -7.05
N ASN A 298 -12.74 11.40 -6.42
CA ASN A 298 -12.98 12.83 -6.21
C ASN A 298 -11.69 13.63 -6.45
N PRO A 299 -11.16 13.67 -7.68
CA PRO A 299 -9.84 14.23 -7.97
C PRO A 299 -9.78 15.74 -7.65
N VAL A 300 -8.71 16.15 -6.96
CA VAL A 300 -8.47 17.56 -6.59
C VAL A 300 -7.33 18.22 -7.38
N SER A 301 -6.77 17.51 -8.36
CA SER A 301 -5.63 17.96 -9.19
C SER A 301 -5.72 17.49 -10.62
N LEU A 302 -5.02 18.17 -11.54
CA LEU A 302 -4.88 17.71 -12.92
C LEU A 302 -4.20 16.34 -13.00
N TYR A 303 -3.20 16.10 -12.15
CA TYR A 303 -2.54 14.79 -12.04
C TYR A 303 -3.53 13.67 -11.68
N ALA A 304 -4.42 13.90 -10.71
CA ALA A 304 -5.42 12.91 -10.34
C ALA A 304 -6.44 12.69 -11.49
N ARG A 305 -6.89 13.76 -12.15
CA ARG A 305 -7.81 13.66 -13.30
C ARG A 305 -7.21 12.87 -14.46
N SER A 306 -5.95 13.12 -14.81
CA SER A 306 -5.29 12.41 -15.93
C SER A 306 -5.11 10.92 -15.65
N LYS A 307 -4.81 10.54 -14.40
CA LYS A 307 -4.76 9.12 -13.98
C LYS A 307 -6.13 8.45 -14.03
N ILE A 308 -7.20 9.12 -13.58
CA ILE A 308 -8.58 8.59 -13.70
C ILE A 308 -8.96 8.36 -15.17
N ALA A 309 -8.71 9.34 -16.03
CA ALA A 309 -8.99 9.22 -17.46
C ALA A 309 -8.20 8.06 -18.09
N SER A 310 -6.94 7.88 -17.68
CA SER A 310 -6.10 6.76 -18.12
C SER A 310 -6.67 5.41 -17.67
N GLU A 311 -7.06 5.29 -16.40
CA GLU A 311 -7.70 4.08 -15.88
C GLU A 311 -8.95 3.72 -16.68
N GLN A 312 -9.81 4.70 -17.00
CA GLN A 312 -11.03 4.50 -17.78
C GLN A 312 -10.73 3.97 -19.18
N VAL A 313 -9.78 4.59 -19.90
CA VAL A 313 -9.38 4.16 -21.24
C VAL A 313 -8.80 2.74 -21.20
N LEU A 314 -7.93 2.45 -20.23
CA LEU A 314 -7.33 1.13 -20.10
C LEU A 314 -8.38 0.05 -19.82
N HIS A 315 -9.34 0.32 -18.92
CA HIS A 315 -10.46 -0.60 -18.67
C HIS A 315 -11.35 -0.83 -19.90
N GLN A 316 -11.44 0.12 -20.84
CA GLN A 316 -12.16 -0.07 -22.10
C GLN A 316 -11.40 -0.94 -23.10
N LEU A 317 -10.06 -0.95 -23.04
CA LEU A 317 -9.21 -1.69 -23.97
C LEU A 317 -9.04 -3.16 -23.62
N GLN A 318 -9.44 -3.60 -22.42
CA GLN A 318 -9.30 -5.00 -22.05
C GLN A 318 -10.07 -5.97 -22.94
N SER A 319 -9.60 -7.21 -22.97
CA SER A 319 -10.25 -8.35 -23.60
C SER A 319 -9.72 -9.63 -22.98
N ASP A 320 -10.28 -10.79 -23.31
CA ASP A 320 -9.78 -12.06 -22.78
C ASP A 320 -8.27 -12.22 -23.00
N ASP A 321 -7.73 -11.79 -24.13
CA ASP A 321 -6.29 -11.89 -24.42
C ASP A 321 -5.45 -10.68 -23.98
N PHE A 322 -6.07 -9.63 -23.44
CA PHE A 322 -5.39 -8.39 -23.03
C PHE A 322 -5.78 -8.00 -21.60
N SER A 323 -4.94 -8.41 -20.65
CA SER A 323 -5.19 -8.22 -19.22
C SER A 323 -4.63 -6.90 -18.72
N VAL A 324 -5.51 -5.97 -18.37
CA VAL A 324 -5.14 -4.70 -17.73
C VAL A 324 -5.11 -4.87 -16.22
N VAL A 325 -4.05 -4.37 -15.57
CA VAL A 325 -3.87 -4.33 -14.12
C VAL A 325 -3.54 -2.89 -13.72
N ILE A 326 -4.31 -2.32 -12.80
CA ILE A 326 -4.08 -0.94 -12.33
C ILE A 326 -3.60 -0.98 -10.89
N LEU A 327 -2.48 -0.32 -10.64
CA LEU A 327 -1.88 -0.21 -9.30
C LEU A 327 -1.99 1.24 -8.80
N ARG A 328 -2.92 1.50 -7.89
CA ARG A 328 -3.09 2.82 -7.23
C ARG A 328 -2.14 2.92 -6.04
N PHE A 329 -0.97 3.50 -6.25
CA PHE A 329 0.03 3.63 -5.18
C PHE A 329 -0.38 4.66 -4.12
N GLY A 330 -0.16 4.30 -2.85
CA GLY A 330 -0.08 5.27 -1.77
C GLY A 330 1.03 6.30 -2.00
N THR A 331 1.15 7.25 -1.09
CA THR A 331 2.21 8.28 -1.12
C THR A 331 3.56 7.60 -0.96
N ILE A 332 4.33 7.56 -2.04
CA ILE A 332 5.60 6.83 -2.06
C ILE A 332 6.66 7.59 -1.25
N TYR A 333 7.54 6.85 -0.57
CA TYR A 333 8.72 7.39 0.11
C TYR A 333 9.91 6.41 0.04
N GLY A 334 11.06 6.84 0.58
CA GLY A 334 12.28 6.04 0.61
C GLY A 334 13.26 6.37 -0.51
N LEU A 335 14.42 5.72 -0.48
CA LEU A 335 15.49 5.91 -1.45
C LEU A 335 15.36 4.91 -2.60
N SER A 336 15.69 5.36 -3.81
CA SER A 336 15.94 4.49 -4.96
C SER A 336 17.05 5.06 -5.85
N GLY A 337 17.31 4.42 -7.00
CA GLY A 337 18.28 4.91 -7.99
C GLY A 337 17.99 6.35 -8.43
N ARG A 338 16.71 6.68 -8.65
CA ARG A 338 16.24 8.06 -8.82
C ARG A 338 15.45 8.48 -7.59
N THR A 339 16.14 8.76 -6.49
CA THR A 339 15.53 9.26 -5.25
C THR A 339 14.78 10.58 -5.46
N ARG A 340 13.71 10.78 -4.69
CA ARG A 340 12.89 11.98 -4.70
C ARG A 340 12.82 12.61 -3.32
N PHE A 341 13.32 13.83 -3.18
CA PHE A 341 13.22 14.61 -1.94
C PHE A 341 12.07 15.62 -1.98
N ASP A 342 11.30 15.67 -3.06
CA ASP A 342 10.03 16.41 -3.16
C ASP A 342 8.82 15.63 -2.61
N LEU A 343 9.05 14.47 -1.97
CA LEU A 343 8.03 13.64 -1.33
C LEU A 343 8.07 13.81 0.20
N VAL A 344 6.90 13.91 0.83
CA VAL A 344 6.77 14.44 2.21
C VAL A 344 7.65 13.74 3.25
N VAL A 345 7.70 12.41 3.30
CA VAL A 345 8.54 11.68 4.28
C VAL A 345 10.02 11.98 4.05
N ASN A 346 10.48 11.93 2.80
CA ASN A 346 11.88 12.19 2.43
C ASN A 346 12.24 13.66 2.69
N LEU A 347 11.35 14.58 2.34
CA LEU A 347 11.53 16.03 2.51
C LEU A 347 11.63 16.41 3.99
N LEU A 348 10.67 15.98 4.81
CA LEU A 348 10.65 16.29 6.24
C LEU A 348 11.90 15.72 6.92
N THR A 349 12.31 14.50 6.56
CA THR A 349 13.53 13.88 7.09
C THR A 349 14.77 14.67 6.68
N ALA A 350 14.88 15.07 5.41
CA ALA A 350 16.03 15.82 4.93
C ALA A 350 16.16 17.20 5.58
N LYS A 351 15.04 17.92 5.71
CA LYS A 351 14.98 19.18 6.45
C LYS A 351 15.36 19.01 7.92
N ALA A 352 14.90 17.94 8.57
CA ALA A 352 15.25 17.66 9.97
C ALA A 352 16.76 17.47 10.14
N VAL A 353 17.40 16.69 9.26
CA VAL A 353 18.83 16.39 9.36
C VAL A 353 19.69 17.61 9.04
N VAL A 354 19.37 18.30 7.94
CA VAL A 354 20.22 19.36 7.36
C VAL A 354 19.88 20.76 7.91
N GLU A 355 18.60 21.09 8.02
CA GLU A 355 18.13 22.43 8.44
C GLU A 355 17.77 22.49 9.92
N LYS A 356 17.74 21.35 10.62
CA LYS A 356 17.25 21.23 12.00
C LYS A 356 15.82 21.75 12.17
N LYS A 357 15.00 21.64 11.12
CA LYS A 357 13.59 22.05 11.11
C LYS A 357 12.71 21.01 10.46
N ILE A 358 11.54 20.78 11.02
CA ILE A 358 10.49 19.91 10.47
C ILE A 358 9.26 20.79 10.31
N THR A 359 9.03 21.29 9.10
CA THR A 359 7.87 22.14 8.80
C THR A 359 6.74 21.27 8.27
N VAL A 360 5.71 21.03 9.07
CA VAL A 360 4.52 20.27 8.67
C VAL A 360 3.43 21.23 8.24
N PHE A 361 2.89 21.01 7.04
CA PHE A 361 1.68 21.66 6.56
C PHE A 361 0.53 20.65 6.60
N GLY A 362 -0.63 21.06 7.10
CA GLY A 362 -1.83 20.23 7.21
C GLY A 362 -1.60 19.00 8.10
N GLY A 363 -1.11 19.20 9.33
CA GLY A 363 -0.75 18.10 10.23
C GLY A 363 -1.87 17.08 10.52
N ASP A 364 -3.13 17.49 10.38
CA ASP A 364 -4.33 16.66 10.53
C ASP A 364 -4.70 15.84 9.28
N GLN A 365 -4.07 16.12 8.13
CA GLN A 365 -4.38 15.47 6.86
C GLN A 365 -3.85 14.04 6.80
N TRP A 366 -4.73 13.11 6.45
CA TRP A 366 -4.39 11.71 6.23
C TRP A 366 -3.79 11.47 4.86
N ARG A 367 -2.76 10.62 4.84
CA ARG A 367 -2.18 10.03 3.62
C ARG A 367 -1.88 8.55 3.87
N PRO A 368 -2.14 7.67 2.90
CA PRO A 368 -1.50 6.37 2.89
C PRO A 368 -0.05 6.50 2.44
N PHE A 369 0.86 5.77 3.06
CA PHE A 369 2.28 5.70 2.70
C PHE A 369 2.69 4.30 2.25
N VAL A 370 3.60 4.24 1.29
CA VAL A 370 4.22 2.98 0.83
C VAL A 370 5.67 3.24 0.43
N HIS A 371 6.59 2.36 0.84
CA HIS A 371 7.99 2.51 0.46
C HIS A 371 8.20 2.18 -1.02
N VAL A 372 9.16 2.84 -1.68
CA VAL A 372 9.43 2.65 -3.12
C VAL A 372 9.82 1.21 -3.48
N ASP A 373 10.55 0.52 -2.60
CA ASP A 373 10.85 -0.91 -2.78
C ASP A 373 9.61 -1.80 -2.69
N ASP A 374 8.67 -1.47 -1.79
CA ASP A 374 7.41 -2.21 -1.68
C ASP A 374 6.49 -1.90 -2.87
N ALA A 375 6.52 -0.68 -3.40
CA ALA A 375 5.84 -0.33 -4.65
C ALA A 375 6.41 -1.15 -5.83
N ALA A 376 7.73 -1.25 -5.95
CA ALA A 376 8.38 -2.10 -6.95
C ALA A 376 8.04 -3.58 -6.77
N ASN A 377 7.99 -4.07 -5.53
CA ASN A 377 7.57 -5.43 -5.22
C ASN A 377 6.10 -5.69 -5.61
N ALA A 378 5.19 -4.74 -5.39
CA ALA A 378 3.80 -4.87 -5.84
C ALA A 378 3.68 -5.01 -7.36
N VAL A 379 4.51 -4.27 -8.11
CA VAL A 379 4.59 -4.41 -9.57
C VAL A 379 5.10 -5.80 -9.95
N MET A 380 6.19 -6.27 -9.31
CA MET A 380 6.72 -7.62 -9.52
C MET A 380 5.66 -8.70 -9.29
N MET A 381 4.91 -8.60 -8.19
CA MET A 381 3.82 -9.53 -7.88
C MET A 381 2.72 -9.50 -8.94
N ALA A 382 2.38 -8.34 -9.50
CA ALA A 382 1.43 -8.24 -10.61
C ALA A 382 1.97 -8.84 -11.92
N VAL A 383 3.29 -8.76 -12.17
CA VAL A 383 3.95 -9.42 -13.31
C VAL A 383 3.89 -10.95 -13.17
N GLU A 384 4.09 -11.48 -11.98
CA GLU A 384 4.14 -12.94 -11.74
C GLU A 384 2.77 -13.58 -11.49
N ALA A 385 1.77 -12.78 -11.11
CA ALA A 385 0.47 -13.31 -10.72
C ALA A 385 -0.22 -14.10 -11.85
N PRO A 386 -0.94 -15.18 -11.51
CA PRO A 386 -1.90 -15.82 -12.40
C PRO A 386 -2.90 -14.81 -12.95
N LYS A 387 -3.28 -14.96 -14.22
CA LYS A 387 -4.20 -14.04 -14.91
C LYS A 387 -5.51 -13.87 -14.15
N GLU A 388 -6.05 -14.94 -13.58
CA GLU A 388 -7.32 -14.99 -12.87
C GLU A 388 -7.35 -14.10 -11.62
N LEU A 389 -6.17 -13.77 -11.06
CA LEU A 389 -6.06 -12.93 -9.87
C LEU A 389 -5.93 -11.43 -10.20
N VAL A 390 -5.48 -11.08 -11.41
CA VAL A 390 -5.13 -9.69 -11.77
C VAL A 390 -5.87 -9.14 -12.98
N HIS A 391 -6.50 -10.00 -13.78
CA HIS A 391 -7.22 -9.58 -14.98
C HIS A 391 -8.34 -8.61 -14.64
N ASN A 392 -8.29 -7.41 -15.21
CA ASN A 392 -9.22 -6.31 -14.96
C ASN A 392 -9.26 -5.82 -13.51
N GLU A 393 -8.20 -6.05 -12.74
CA GLU A 393 -8.18 -5.68 -11.34
C GLU A 393 -7.45 -4.36 -11.13
N THR A 394 -8.11 -3.49 -10.37
CA THR A 394 -7.50 -2.31 -9.76
C THR A 394 -7.15 -2.64 -8.32
N PHE A 395 -5.92 -2.35 -7.89
CA PHE A 395 -5.44 -2.57 -6.53
C PHE A 395 -4.93 -1.27 -5.92
N ASN A 396 -5.38 -0.94 -4.72
CA ASN A 396 -4.67 0.00 -3.86
C ASN A 396 -3.38 -0.66 -3.38
N VAL A 397 -2.25 0.03 -3.50
CA VAL A 397 -0.92 -0.49 -3.11
C VAL A 397 -0.40 0.28 -1.91
N GLY A 398 -0.21 -0.44 -0.80
CA GLY A 398 0.20 0.09 0.50
C GLY A 398 -0.21 -0.85 1.64
N SER A 399 -0.27 -0.34 2.86
CA SER A 399 -0.77 -1.06 4.03
C SER A 399 -1.77 -0.22 4.83
N ASN A 400 -2.66 -0.89 5.56
CA ASN A 400 -3.62 -0.21 6.42
C ASN A 400 -2.90 0.55 7.55
N GLU A 401 -1.79 -0.01 8.03
CA GLU A 401 -0.86 0.56 9.00
C GLU A 401 -0.11 1.77 8.44
N GLY A 402 0.03 1.87 7.11
CA GLY A 402 0.64 2.99 6.40
C GLY A 402 -0.28 4.23 6.27
N ASN A 403 -1.54 4.16 6.71
CA ASN A 403 -2.38 5.36 6.81
C ASN A 403 -1.93 6.18 8.03
N MET A 404 -1.34 7.35 7.79
CA MET A 404 -0.86 8.25 8.85
C MET A 404 -1.21 9.69 8.50
N THR A 405 -1.34 10.55 9.51
CA THR A 405 -1.39 11.99 9.24
C THR A 405 -0.01 12.58 9.00
N LEU A 406 0.06 13.72 8.33
CA LEU A 406 1.34 14.42 8.13
C LEU A 406 1.98 14.84 9.47
N GLY A 407 1.17 15.18 10.48
CA GLY A 407 1.63 15.45 11.84
C GLY A 407 2.28 14.22 12.49
N MET A 408 1.66 13.03 12.37
CA MET A 408 2.25 11.79 12.87
C MET A 408 3.61 11.48 12.22
N VAL A 409 3.76 11.78 10.92
CA VAL A 409 5.06 11.66 10.23
C VAL A 409 6.07 12.66 10.79
N GLY A 410 5.67 13.92 10.98
CA GLY A 410 6.52 14.96 11.59
C GLY A 410 7.03 14.58 12.98
N GLU A 411 6.15 14.07 13.84
CA GLU A 411 6.50 13.56 15.17
C GLU A 411 7.46 12.37 15.11
N LEU A 412 7.26 11.46 14.16
CA LEU A 412 8.16 10.32 13.96
C LEU A 412 9.55 10.77 13.53
N VAL A 413 9.64 11.77 12.65
CA VAL A 413 10.91 12.40 12.26
C VAL A 413 11.56 13.10 13.45
N LYS A 414 10.80 13.88 14.24
CA LYS A 414 11.29 14.56 15.46
C LYS A 414 11.85 13.58 16.48
N LYS A 415 11.18 12.44 16.68
CA LYS A 415 11.66 11.36 17.56
C LYS A 415 13.02 10.80 17.09
N LEU A 416 13.26 10.71 15.79
CA LEU A 416 14.50 10.18 15.22
C LEU A 416 15.61 11.22 15.03
N VAL A 417 15.24 12.51 14.99
CA VAL A 417 16.15 13.66 14.92
C VAL A 417 15.79 14.65 16.04
N PRO A 418 16.15 14.36 17.31
CA PRO A 418 15.69 15.15 18.46
C PRO A 418 16.11 16.62 18.41
N ASP A 419 17.22 16.94 17.75
CA ASP A 419 17.75 18.30 17.64
C ASP A 419 16.97 19.19 16.64
N ALA A 420 16.07 18.62 15.84
CA ALA A 420 15.28 19.37 14.87
C ALA A 420 14.04 20.00 15.51
N GLU A 421 13.72 21.25 15.24
CA GLU A 421 12.51 21.92 15.71
C GLU A 421 11.29 21.48 14.87
N LEU A 422 10.20 21.05 15.52
CA LEU A 422 8.94 20.73 14.84
C LEU A 422 8.04 21.96 14.80
N ILE A 423 7.68 22.38 13.59
CA ILE A 423 6.90 23.59 13.31
C ILE A 423 5.63 23.17 12.59
N ASP A 424 4.47 23.35 13.24
CA ASP A 424 3.17 23.26 12.57
C ASP A 424 2.85 24.60 11.90
N SER A 425 2.73 24.58 10.57
CA SER A 425 2.48 25.78 9.76
C SER A 425 1.02 25.90 9.32
N GLY A 426 0.11 25.13 9.92
CA GLY A 426 -1.29 25.08 9.50
C GLY A 426 -1.45 24.45 8.12
N ARG A 427 -2.62 24.61 7.49
CA ARG A 427 -2.89 24.03 6.17
C ARG A 427 -2.23 24.85 5.06
N ASP A 428 -1.73 24.15 4.05
CA ASP A 428 -1.33 24.73 2.78
C ASP A 428 -2.47 24.61 1.75
N GLY A 429 -2.15 24.87 0.47
CA GLY A 429 -3.09 24.70 -0.63
C GLY A 429 -3.42 23.24 -1.00
N ASP A 430 -2.77 22.22 -0.40
CA ASP A 430 -3.05 20.81 -0.69
C ASP A 430 -4.36 20.40 -0.02
N ARG A 431 -5.40 20.18 -0.83
CA ARG A 431 -6.73 19.83 -0.35
C ARG A 431 -6.92 18.34 -0.08
N ARG A 432 -5.92 17.51 -0.38
CA ARG A 432 -6.04 16.05 -0.19
C ARG A 432 -6.17 15.73 1.30
N ASN A 433 -7.00 14.74 1.60
CA ASN A 433 -7.16 14.16 2.93
C ASN A 433 -7.89 12.84 2.79
N TYR A 434 -7.20 11.70 2.91
CA TYR A 434 -7.85 10.41 2.70
C TYR A 434 -7.10 9.25 3.36
N ARG A 435 -7.87 8.23 3.73
CA ARG A 435 -7.38 6.92 4.18
C ARG A 435 -7.82 5.85 3.20
N VAL A 436 -7.02 4.82 3.04
CA VAL A 436 -7.26 3.76 2.05
C VAL A 436 -7.21 2.39 2.72
N ASP A 437 -8.14 1.51 2.33
CA ASP A 437 -8.11 0.09 2.65
C ASP A 437 -7.30 -0.66 1.57
N PHE A 438 -6.30 -1.39 2.02
CA PHE A 438 -5.37 -2.19 1.24
C PHE A 438 -5.66 -3.69 1.36
N SER A 439 -6.81 -4.07 1.94
CA SER A 439 -7.17 -5.47 2.14
C SER A 439 -7.26 -6.26 0.84
N LYS A 440 -7.66 -5.64 -0.28
CA LYS A 440 -7.81 -6.33 -1.56
C LYS A 440 -6.48 -6.90 -2.07
N ILE A 441 -5.43 -6.08 -2.17
CA ILE A 441 -4.12 -6.53 -2.67
C ILE A 441 -3.49 -7.57 -1.75
N ARG A 442 -3.64 -7.41 -0.43
CA ARG A 442 -3.18 -8.39 0.55
C ARG A 442 -3.89 -9.72 0.38
N ASN A 443 -5.21 -9.72 0.23
CA ASN A 443 -5.99 -10.95 0.17
C ASN A 443 -5.87 -11.66 -1.20
N ARG A 444 -5.78 -10.90 -2.30
CA ARG A 444 -5.70 -11.46 -3.67
C ARG A 444 -4.29 -11.87 -4.06
N LEU A 445 -3.29 -11.04 -3.75
CA LEU A 445 -1.90 -11.26 -4.19
C LEU A 445 -0.98 -11.68 -3.05
N GLY A 446 -1.40 -11.57 -1.79
CA GLY A 446 -0.51 -11.81 -0.64
C GLY A 446 0.47 -10.67 -0.39
N PHE A 447 0.20 -9.47 -0.91
CA PHE A 447 1.09 -8.32 -0.75
C PHE A 447 1.10 -7.83 0.69
N GLU A 448 2.29 -7.84 1.29
CA GLU A 448 2.58 -7.23 2.60
C GLU A 448 3.84 -6.36 2.46
N PRO A 449 3.78 -5.07 2.82
CA PRO A 449 4.97 -4.21 2.82
C PRO A 449 6.03 -4.69 3.80
N ASN A 450 7.30 -4.68 3.38
CA ASN A 450 8.44 -5.00 4.24
C ASN A 450 8.94 -3.77 5.01
N TRP A 451 8.59 -2.57 4.54
CA TRP A 451 9.04 -1.32 5.13
C TRP A 451 7.93 -0.64 5.94
N THR A 452 8.32 -0.19 7.12
CA THR A 452 7.57 0.81 7.89
C THR A 452 8.03 2.23 7.53
N VAL A 453 7.21 3.24 7.83
CA VAL A 453 7.59 4.64 7.66
C VAL A 453 8.81 4.99 8.52
N GLU A 454 8.90 4.45 9.74
CA GLU A 454 10.07 4.65 10.62
C GLU A 454 11.37 4.13 9.99
N GLN A 455 11.34 2.93 9.40
CA GLN A 455 12.50 2.35 8.73
C GLN A 455 12.93 3.18 7.51
N GLY A 456 12.00 3.70 6.71
CA GLY A 456 12.37 4.58 5.61
C GLY A 456 12.90 5.94 6.05
N ILE A 457 12.39 6.50 7.16
CA ILE A 457 12.98 7.72 7.75
C ILE A 457 14.44 7.44 8.17
N ARG A 458 14.71 6.32 8.84
CA ARG A 458 16.08 5.91 9.20
C ARG A 458 16.97 5.75 7.96
N GLN A 459 16.46 5.11 6.90
CA GLN A 459 17.16 4.96 5.63
C GLN A 459 17.60 6.32 5.04
N VAL A 460 16.71 7.32 5.07
CA VAL A 460 17.01 8.67 4.58
C VAL A 460 18.01 9.39 5.49
N ILE A 461 17.87 9.28 6.82
CA ILE A 461 18.82 9.83 7.80
C ILE A 461 20.23 9.29 7.53
N ASP A 462 20.36 7.97 7.38
CA ASP A 462 21.64 7.29 7.19
C ASP A 462 22.31 7.74 5.89
N ALA A 463 21.54 7.89 4.80
CA ALA A 463 22.08 8.36 3.53
C ALA A 463 22.57 9.82 3.57
N LEU A 464 21.91 10.69 4.33
CA LEU A 464 22.34 12.07 4.52
C LEU A 464 23.57 12.16 5.42
N ARG A 465 23.58 11.44 6.55
CA ARG A 465 24.70 11.45 7.51
C ARG A 465 25.97 10.80 6.96
N SER A 466 25.85 9.76 6.14
CA SER A 466 26.98 9.12 5.46
C SER A 466 27.54 9.93 4.29
N GLY A 467 26.87 11.01 3.88
CA GLY A 467 27.26 11.80 2.72
C GLY A 467 26.95 11.14 1.37
N LYS A 468 26.21 10.02 1.35
CA LYS A 468 25.68 9.41 0.13
C LYS A 468 24.77 10.37 -0.63
N VAL A 469 23.99 11.16 0.10
CA VAL A 469 23.25 12.32 -0.42
C VAL A 469 23.88 13.58 0.17
N ARG A 470 24.58 14.35 -0.67
CA ARG A 470 25.27 15.59 -0.24
C ARG A 470 24.34 16.80 -0.23
N ASP A 471 23.59 16.99 -1.30
CA ASP A 471 22.60 18.07 -1.41
C ASP A 471 21.25 17.52 -1.86
N TYR A 472 20.34 17.37 -0.91
CA TYR A 472 18.99 16.88 -1.18
C TYR A 472 18.13 17.89 -1.98
N ARG A 473 18.55 19.15 -2.08
CA ARG A 473 17.82 20.22 -2.79
C ARG A 473 18.15 20.26 -4.27
N ALA A 474 19.16 19.52 -4.71
CA ALA A 474 19.59 19.45 -6.09
C ALA A 474 18.42 19.14 -7.02
N PRO A 475 18.37 19.74 -8.22
CA PRO A 475 17.24 19.60 -9.15
C PRO A 475 16.92 18.15 -9.48
N MET A 476 17.93 17.29 -9.60
CA MET A 476 17.78 15.86 -9.87
C MET A 476 16.83 15.12 -8.89
N TYR A 477 16.66 15.64 -7.67
CA TYR A 477 15.80 15.05 -6.63
C TYR A 477 14.37 15.63 -6.57
N SER A 478 14.02 16.57 -7.45
CA SER A 478 12.69 17.18 -7.52
C SER A 478 12.20 17.25 -8.95
N ASN A 479 11.02 16.68 -9.23
CA ASN A 479 10.46 16.73 -10.57
C ASN A 479 10.22 18.17 -11.04
N VAL A 480 9.66 19.00 -10.15
CA VAL A 480 9.29 20.38 -10.46
C VAL A 480 10.53 21.20 -10.77
N LYS A 481 11.53 21.19 -9.87
CA LYS A 481 12.76 21.97 -10.07
C LYS A 481 13.50 21.54 -11.32
N TYR A 482 13.62 20.22 -11.54
CA TYR A 482 14.27 19.69 -12.73
C TYR A 482 13.58 20.22 -13.99
N LEU A 483 12.25 20.10 -14.08
CA LEU A 483 11.51 20.59 -15.25
C LEU A 483 11.61 22.10 -15.40
N THR A 484 11.53 22.89 -14.31
CA THR A 484 11.63 24.35 -14.39
C THR A 484 13.02 24.81 -14.85
N GLU A 485 14.09 24.26 -14.28
CA GLU A 485 15.47 24.65 -14.63
C GLU A 485 15.86 24.17 -16.02
N ASP A 486 15.41 22.98 -16.42
CA ASP A 486 15.76 22.38 -17.70
C ASP A 486 14.86 22.92 -18.85
N VAL A 487 13.67 23.45 -18.52
CA VAL A 487 12.90 24.33 -19.42
C VAL A 487 13.57 25.70 -19.59
N ALA A 488 14.20 26.23 -18.53
CA ALA A 488 14.95 27.48 -18.59
C ALA A 488 16.28 27.34 -19.35
N SER A 489 16.91 26.16 -19.32
CA SER A 489 18.14 25.85 -20.07
C SER A 489 17.88 25.45 -21.54
N GLY A 490 16.63 25.13 -21.90
CA GLY A 490 16.19 24.82 -23.28
C GLY A 490 16.32 23.36 -23.71
N SER A 491 16.93 22.49 -22.89
CA SER A 491 17.15 21.07 -23.18
C SER A 491 15.84 20.26 -23.17
N VAL A 492 14.92 20.53 -22.25
CA VAL A 492 13.59 19.86 -22.17
C VAL A 492 12.65 20.35 -23.27
N LYS A 493 12.75 21.61 -23.71
CA LYS A 493 11.99 22.08 -24.88
C LYS A 493 12.30 21.24 -26.13
N GLN A 494 13.56 20.83 -26.32
CA GLN A 494 13.93 19.98 -27.45
C GLN A 494 13.23 18.60 -27.42
N TYR A 495 12.98 18.03 -26.24
CA TYR A 495 12.29 16.75 -26.08
C TYR A 495 10.76 16.87 -26.01
N PHE A 496 10.24 17.95 -25.41
CA PHE A 496 8.83 18.07 -25.09
C PHE A 496 8.01 18.98 -26.01
N LEU A 497 8.61 20.04 -26.58
CA LEU A 497 7.93 21.07 -27.38
C LEU A 497 8.95 21.79 -28.26
N GLY A 498 9.17 21.31 -29.49
CA GLY A 498 10.14 21.99 -30.35
C GLY A 498 10.04 21.67 -31.84
N TRP A 499 9.89 20.40 -32.22
CA TRP A 499 9.93 20.06 -33.65
C TRP A 499 8.73 20.64 -34.42
N GLU A 500 7.52 20.57 -33.86
CA GLU A 500 6.31 21.11 -34.50
C GLU A 500 6.35 22.63 -34.62
N LYS A 501 6.69 23.34 -33.54
CA LYS A 501 6.82 24.80 -33.57
C LYS A 501 7.96 25.23 -34.49
N SER A 502 9.10 24.55 -34.46
CA SER A 502 10.21 24.80 -35.38
C SER A 502 9.80 24.56 -36.83
N LEU A 503 9.05 23.49 -37.14
CA LEU A 503 8.53 23.24 -38.48
C LEU A 503 7.45 24.25 -38.90
N ILE A 504 6.57 24.67 -37.99
CA ILE A 504 5.55 25.70 -38.26
C ILE A 504 6.22 27.06 -38.48
N GLU A 505 7.21 27.42 -37.67
CA GLU A 505 8.00 28.64 -37.82
C GLU A 505 8.84 28.60 -39.11
N GLN A 506 9.43 27.45 -39.46
CA GLN A 506 10.14 27.23 -40.73
C GLN A 506 9.19 27.31 -41.94
N ALA A 507 8.01 26.71 -41.86
CA ALA A 507 6.98 26.82 -42.89
C ALA A 507 6.50 28.27 -43.04
N HIS A 508 6.38 29.00 -41.93
CA HIS A 508 6.02 30.42 -41.95
C HIS A 508 7.12 31.30 -42.55
N ALA A 509 8.39 30.98 -42.27
CA ALA A 509 9.57 31.65 -42.82
C ALA A 509 9.78 31.36 -44.32
N GLN A 510 9.43 30.15 -44.79
CA GLN A 510 9.46 29.81 -46.22
C GLN A 510 8.42 30.61 -47.02
N ASN A 511 7.22 30.83 -46.46
CA ASN A 511 6.20 31.66 -47.10
C ASN A 511 6.56 33.16 -47.17
N THR A 512 7.40 33.67 -46.26
CA THR A 512 7.84 35.07 -46.28
C THR A 512 9.03 35.33 -47.20
N GLN A 513 9.75 34.29 -47.65
CA GLN A 513 10.77 34.42 -48.68
C GLN A 513 10.21 34.40 -50.11
N GLU A 514 9.04 33.78 -50.34
CA GLU A 514 8.37 33.83 -51.66
C GLU A 514 7.76 35.21 -51.98
N GLU A 515 7.41 36.02 -50.97
CA GLU A 515 6.91 37.40 -51.17
C GLU A 515 8.00 38.42 -51.55
N ASN A 516 9.28 38.03 -51.54
CA ASN A 516 10.43 38.89 -51.90
C ASN A 516 11.13 38.48 -53.21
N LEU A 517 10.47 37.72 -54.08
CA LEU A 517 10.98 37.52 -55.44
C LEU A 517 10.89 38.85 -56.21
N PRO A 518 12.00 39.35 -56.79
CA PRO A 518 11.98 40.61 -57.51
C PRO A 518 11.06 40.48 -58.74
N VAL A 519 10.13 41.42 -58.87
CA VAL A 519 9.36 41.65 -60.09
C VAL A 519 10.36 41.86 -61.23
N ILE A 520 10.44 40.87 -62.14
CA ILE A 520 11.23 40.98 -63.36
C ILE A 520 10.62 42.13 -64.19
N PRO A 521 11.37 43.20 -64.53
CA PRO A 521 10.84 44.23 -65.40
C PRO A 521 10.66 43.65 -66.80
N ARG A 522 9.46 43.81 -67.38
CA ARG A 522 9.26 43.57 -68.81
C ARG A 522 10.08 44.60 -69.60
N ALA A 523 11.02 44.10 -70.40
CA ALA A 523 11.62 44.80 -71.55
C ALA A 523 11.63 43.82 -72.73
#